data_AF-A0A957NSR5-F1
#
_entry.id   AF-A0A957NSR5-F1
#
_cell.length_a   1.000
_cell.length_b   1.000
_cell.length_c   1.000
_cell.angle_alpha   90.00
_cell.angle_beta   90.00
_cell.angle_gamma   90.00
#
_symmetry.space_group_name_H-M   'P 1'
#
loop_
_entity.id
_entity.type
_entity.pdbx_description
1 polymer ?
#
loop_
_entity_poly.entity_id
_entity_poly.type
_entity_poly.pdbx_seq_one_letter_code
_entity_poly.pdbx_strand_id
1 'polypeptide(L)'
;AAQVLGPYILAGELDELDASLAMRVENALLSILENPDEDLQVQCRALESIAYSGEIGVRQLIEDAYYAPDDEMRVSALVAMGRSADVRWRGLVRAELQNPSMEMRCQAAIASGELEAKVALPDLLMLLSDPEQPVRMATIFALGRIGGKDAVDALQTVMIGDDAEEAAAAELALEEMSFYADPDAVSLFDERLDEDADWDDDPLDDWYDNDDLDLGNYEE
;
A
#
# COMPACT_ATOMS: atom_id res chain seq x y z
N ALA A 1 -3.44 18.17 4.62
CA ALA A 1 -4.73 17.48 4.83
C ALA A 1 -5.00 16.43 3.75
N ALA A 2 -4.86 16.77 2.46
CA ALA A 2 -5.15 15.86 1.34
C ALA A 2 -4.44 14.49 1.43
N GLN A 3 -3.16 14.44 1.83
CA GLN A 3 -2.37 13.19 1.95
C GLN A 3 -3.02 12.12 2.86
N VAL A 4 -3.75 12.55 3.89
CA VAL A 4 -4.36 11.64 4.88
C VAL A 4 -5.63 10.97 4.31
N LEU A 5 -6.09 11.41 3.14
CA LEU A 5 -7.32 10.91 2.51
C LEU A 5 -7.11 9.65 1.66
N GLY A 6 -5.87 9.34 1.25
CA GLY A 6 -5.56 8.15 0.45
C GLY A 6 -6.12 6.82 1.00
N PRO A 7 -5.93 6.50 2.30
CA PRO A 7 -6.51 5.30 2.91
C PRO A 7 -8.04 5.23 2.82
N TYR A 8 -8.74 6.38 2.82
CA TYR A 8 -10.19 6.43 2.73
C TYR A 8 -10.68 6.18 1.29
N ILE A 9 -9.91 6.61 0.29
CA ILE A 9 -10.19 6.26 -1.12
C ILE A 9 -10.03 4.74 -1.31
N LEU A 10 -8.92 4.17 -0.83
CA LEU A 10 -8.67 2.74 -0.91
C LEU A 10 -9.77 1.94 -0.16
N ALA A 11 -10.14 2.34 1.05
CA ALA A 11 -11.22 1.69 1.80
C ALA A 11 -12.58 1.79 1.09
N GLY A 12 -12.83 2.89 0.36
CA GLY A 12 -14.03 3.03 -0.47
C GLY A 12 -14.05 2.05 -1.65
N GLU A 13 -12.93 1.90 -2.35
CA GLU A 13 -12.78 0.94 -3.47
C GLU A 13 -12.85 -0.52 -3.00
N LEU A 14 -12.51 -0.79 -1.73
CA LEU A 14 -12.60 -2.11 -1.10
C LEU A 14 -13.97 -2.38 -0.44
N ASP A 15 -14.96 -1.50 -0.59
CA ASP A 15 -16.28 -1.56 0.07
C ASP A 15 -16.21 -1.60 1.62
N GLU A 16 -15.09 -1.16 2.20
CA GLU A 16 -14.85 -1.10 3.65
C GLU A 16 -15.31 0.23 4.28
N LEU A 17 -15.66 1.21 3.44
CA LEU A 17 -16.13 2.52 3.83
C LEU A 17 -17.55 2.79 3.31
N ASP A 18 -18.34 3.58 4.06
CA ASP A 18 -19.62 4.09 3.57
C ASP A 18 -19.44 4.82 2.23
N ALA A 19 -20.19 4.37 1.22
CA ALA A 19 -20.08 4.88 -0.15
C ALA A 19 -20.32 6.40 -0.25
N SER A 20 -21.17 6.98 0.62
CA SER A 20 -21.41 8.42 0.62
C SER A 20 -20.21 9.19 1.16
N LEU A 21 -19.46 8.60 2.09
CA LEU A 21 -18.21 9.17 2.59
C LEU A 21 -17.11 9.06 1.55
N ALA A 22 -16.95 7.91 0.89
CA ALA A 22 -15.96 7.72 -0.17
C ALA A 22 -16.17 8.73 -1.30
N MET A 23 -17.40 8.86 -1.78
CA MET A 23 -17.76 9.81 -2.84
C MET A 23 -17.52 11.27 -2.42
N ARG A 24 -17.70 11.62 -1.14
CA ARG A 24 -17.40 12.98 -0.63
C ARG A 24 -15.91 13.26 -0.60
N VAL A 25 -15.10 12.27 -0.20
CA VAL A 25 -13.64 12.39 -0.19
C VAL A 25 -13.13 12.56 -1.62
N GLU A 26 -13.60 11.74 -2.55
CA GLU A 26 -13.23 11.81 -3.97
C GLU A 26 -13.57 13.17 -4.58
N ASN A 27 -14.81 13.64 -4.42
CA ASN A 27 -15.23 14.96 -4.94
C ASN A 27 -14.40 16.11 -4.33
N ALA A 28 -14.01 16.01 -3.06
CA ALA A 28 -13.14 17.00 -2.45
C ALA A 28 -11.74 17.01 -3.09
N LEU A 29 -11.16 15.83 -3.34
CA LEU A 29 -9.86 15.70 -4.00
C LEU A 29 -9.90 16.20 -5.45
N LEU A 30 -10.96 15.88 -6.21
CA LEU A 30 -11.16 16.39 -7.56
C LEU A 30 -11.24 17.92 -7.57
N SER A 31 -12.00 18.52 -6.64
CA SER A 31 -12.13 19.97 -6.56
C SER A 31 -10.79 20.68 -6.26
N ILE A 32 -9.89 20.02 -5.52
CA ILE A 32 -8.54 20.53 -5.25
C ILE A 32 -7.69 20.49 -6.52
N LEU A 33 -7.77 19.39 -7.29
CA LEU A 33 -7.01 19.22 -8.53
C LEU A 33 -7.48 20.14 -9.66
N GLU A 34 -8.77 20.49 -9.67
CA GLU A 34 -9.34 21.42 -10.65
C GLU A 34 -9.12 22.90 -10.29
N ASN A 35 -8.67 23.21 -9.07
CA ASN A 35 -8.45 24.58 -8.62
C ASN A 35 -7.04 25.09 -8.99
N PRO A 36 -6.89 26.00 -9.96
CA PRO A 36 -5.58 26.51 -10.38
C PRO A 36 -4.91 27.44 -9.36
N ASP A 37 -5.67 27.99 -8.41
CA ASP A 37 -5.16 28.86 -7.35
C ASP A 37 -4.70 28.08 -6.11
N GLU A 38 -4.86 26.75 -6.13
CA GLU A 38 -4.45 25.89 -5.02
C GLU A 38 -2.92 25.77 -4.96
N ASP A 39 -2.41 25.57 -3.75
CA ASP A 39 -0.98 25.35 -3.55
C ASP A 39 -0.53 24.05 -4.23
N LEU A 40 0.60 24.11 -4.95
CA LEU A 40 1.13 22.99 -5.72
C LEU A 40 1.30 21.74 -4.85
N GLN A 41 1.77 21.90 -3.61
CA GLN A 41 1.95 20.75 -2.72
C GLN A 41 0.61 20.12 -2.36
N VAL A 42 -0.44 20.93 -2.19
CA VAL A 42 -1.78 20.43 -1.89
C VAL A 42 -2.34 19.67 -3.08
N GLN A 43 -2.14 20.16 -4.31
CA GLN A 43 -2.49 19.46 -5.54
C GLN A 43 -1.73 18.12 -5.66
N CYS A 44 -0.42 18.12 -5.43
CA CYS A 44 0.39 16.90 -5.41
C CYS A 44 -0.15 15.85 -4.44
N ARG A 45 -0.46 16.26 -3.19
CA ARG A 45 -1.05 15.35 -2.19
C ARG A 45 -2.44 14.87 -2.55
N ALA A 46 -3.22 15.68 -3.27
CA ALA A 46 -4.53 15.27 -3.74
C ALA A 46 -4.43 14.23 -4.86
N LEU A 47 -3.54 14.44 -5.83
CA LEU A 47 -3.27 13.51 -6.92
C LEU A 47 -2.82 12.15 -6.39
N GLU A 48 -1.85 12.18 -5.47
CA GLU A 48 -1.31 11.01 -4.79
C GLU A 48 -2.36 10.22 -4.01
N SER A 49 -3.41 10.88 -3.52
CA SER A 49 -4.47 10.27 -2.71
C SER A 49 -5.60 9.72 -3.55
N ILE A 50 -6.01 10.45 -4.60
CA ILE A 50 -7.06 10.00 -5.51
C ILE A 50 -6.61 8.85 -6.40
N ALA A 51 -5.29 8.65 -6.55
CA ALA A 51 -4.68 7.59 -7.34
C ALA A 51 -5.14 6.17 -7.00
N TYR A 52 -5.63 5.93 -5.78
CA TYR A 52 -6.18 4.62 -5.39
C TYR A 52 -7.55 4.32 -6.02
N SER A 53 -8.22 5.33 -6.60
CA SER A 53 -9.52 5.13 -7.23
C SER A 53 -9.40 4.47 -8.61
N GLY A 54 -10.35 3.58 -8.92
CA GLY A 54 -10.45 2.90 -10.20
C GLY A 54 -11.04 3.75 -11.34
N GLU A 55 -11.46 4.99 -11.05
CA GLU A 55 -12.16 5.85 -12.00
C GLU A 55 -11.31 6.24 -13.21
N ILE A 56 -11.93 6.23 -14.40
CA ILE A 56 -11.23 6.53 -15.67
C ILE A 56 -10.69 7.97 -15.67
N GLY A 57 -11.38 8.89 -15.01
CA GLY A 57 -10.95 10.29 -14.89
C GLY A 57 -9.61 10.46 -14.18
N VAL A 58 -9.33 9.62 -13.16
CA VAL A 58 -8.09 9.68 -12.37
C VAL A 58 -6.86 9.40 -13.22
N ARG A 59 -6.97 8.46 -14.16
CA ARG A 59 -5.89 8.17 -15.09
C ARG A 59 -5.48 9.38 -15.92
N GLN A 60 -6.46 10.13 -16.44
CA GLN A 60 -6.16 11.34 -17.21
C GLN A 60 -5.47 12.39 -16.35
N LEU A 61 -5.90 12.56 -15.10
CA LEU A 61 -5.26 13.47 -14.15
C LEU A 61 -3.79 13.08 -13.87
N ILE A 62 -3.50 11.79 -13.74
CA ILE A 62 -2.12 11.28 -13.58
C ILE A 62 -1.29 11.55 -14.84
N GLU A 63 -1.87 11.36 -16.03
CA GLU A 63 -1.19 11.65 -17.30
C GLU A 63 -0.87 13.14 -17.45
N ASP A 64 -1.84 14.00 -17.17
CA ASP A 64 -1.69 15.45 -17.25
C ASP A 64 -0.64 15.95 -16.26
N ALA A 65 -0.62 15.40 -15.03
CA ALA A 65 0.37 15.70 -14.01
C ALA A 65 1.80 15.27 -14.41
N TYR A 66 1.95 14.15 -15.11
CA TYR A 66 3.25 13.69 -15.60
C TYR A 66 3.84 14.62 -16.68
N TYR A 67 2.99 15.32 -17.43
CA TYR A 67 3.40 16.33 -18.41
C TYR A 67 3.36 17.78 -17.88
N ALA A 68 3.14 17.96 -16.57
CA ALA A 68 3.15 19.28 -15.93
C ALA A 68 4.54 19.94 -16.01
N PRO A 69 4.62 21.28 -15.98
CA PRO A 69 5.90 21.99 -16.01
C PRO A 69 6.69 21.86 -14.70
N ASP A 70 6.02 21.56 -13.59
CA ASP A 70 6.61 21.49 -12.25
C ASP A 70 7.14 20.09 -11.95
N ASP A 71 8.43 19.99 -11.61
CA ASP A 71 9.06 18.70 -11.30
C ASP A 71 8.40 18.00 -10.10
N GLU A 72 7.94 18.75 -9.09
CA GLU A 72 7.23 18.19 -7.93
C GLU A 72 5.93 17.48 -8.36
N MET A 73 5.17 18.06 -9.30
CA MET A 73 3.96 17.43 -9.84
C MET A 73 4.26 16.18 -10.65
N ARG A 74 5.35 16.21 -11.44
CA ARG A 74 5.80 15.05 -12.23
C ARG A 74 6.24 13.88 -11.34
N VAL A 75 6.90 14.17 -10.21
CA VAL A 75 7.24 13.16 -9.20
C VAL A 75 5.97 12.60 -8.56
N SER A 76 5.02 13.44 -8.16
CA SER A 76 3.73 12.99 -7.63
C SER A 76 2.91 12.19 -8.64
N ALA A 77 3.06 12.45 -9.95
CA ALA A 77 2.47 11.62 -10.99
C ALA A 77 3.06 10.20 -10.97
N LEU A 78 4.38 10.04 -10.80
CA LEU A 78 4.98 8.70 -10.65
C LEU A 78 4.52 7.99 -9.37
N VAL A 79 4.35 8.72 -8.25
CA VAL A 79 3.72 8.16 -7.03
C VAL A 79 2.30 7.66 -7.35
N ALA A 80 1.50 8.46 -8.03
CA ALA A 80 0.14 8.12 -8.38
C ALA A 80 0.07 6.93 -9.37
N MET A 81 0.98 6.85 -10.34
CA MET A 81 1.10 5.71 -11.25
C MET A 81 1.31 4.41 -10.48
N GLY A 82 2.23 4.41 -9.50
CA GLY A 82 2.47 3.24 -8.64
C GLY A 82 1.24 2.81 -7.85
N ARG A 83 0.61 3.75 -7.15
CA ARG A 83 -0.59 3.51 -6.31
C ARG A 83 -1.83 3.09 -7.07
N SER A 84 -1.97 3.51 -8.32
CA SER A 84 -3.13 3.13 -9.15
C SER A 84 -3.16 1.65 -9.54
N ALA A 85 -2.08 0.91 -9.32
CA ALA A 85 -1.90 -0.49 -9.74
C ALA A 85 -2.16 -0.72 -11.25
N ASP A 86 -2.14 0.34 -12.05
CA ASP A 86 -2.51 0.32 -13.45
C ASP A 86 -1.29 -0.05 -14.32
N VAL A 87 -1.30 -1.30 -14.80
CA VAL A 87 -0.18 -1.90 -15.55
C VAL A 87 0.22 -1.14 -16.81
N ARG A 88 -0.63 -0.24 -17.32
CA ARG A 88 -0.30 0.61 -18.48
C ARG A 88 0.82 1.60 -18.17
N TRP A 89 1.01 1.99 -16.91
CA TRP A 89 2.07 2.90 -16.50
C TRP A 89 3.47 2.28 -16.54
N ARG A 90 3.57 0.94 -16.51
CA ARG A 90 4.87 0.22 -16.44
C ARG A 90 5.87 0.67 -17.51
N GLY A 91 5.39 1.01 -18.71
CA GLY A 91 6.25 1.51 -19.78
C GLY A 91 6.84 2.90 -19.52
N LEU A 92 5.99 3.83 -19.05
CA LEU A 92 6.40 5.20 -18.70
C LEU A 92 7.30 5.20 -17.46
N VAL A 93 6.90 4.51 -16.40
CA VAL A 93 7.68 4.37 -15.16
C VAL A 93 9.07 3.78 -15.45
N ARG A 94 9.16 2.73 -16.27
CA ARG A 94 10.46 2.13 -16.64
C ARG A 94 11.38 3.12 -17.36
N ALA A 95 10.84 4.03 -18.17
CA ALA A 95 11.66 5.04 -18.86
C ALA A 95 12.33 6.03 -17.89
N GLU A 96 11.69 6.30 -16.76
CA GLU A 96 12.17 7.25 -15.74
C GLU A 96 13.27 6.67 -14.83
N LEU A 97 13.53 5.36 -14.89
CA LEU A 97 14.65 4.73 -14.18
C LEU A 97 16.03 5.24 -14.63
N GLN A 98 16.11 5.88 -15.80
CA GLN A 98 17.35 6.48 -16.34
C GLN A 98 17.31 8.01 -16.33
N ASN A 99 16.37 8.61 -15.58
CA ASN A 99 16.23 10.07 -15.53
C ASN A 99 17.47 10.73 -14.90
N PRO A 100 17.92 11.91 -15.40
CA PRO A 100 19.02 12.65 -14.77
C PRO A 100 18.71 13.09 -13.33
N SER A 101 17.44 13.37 -13.00
CA SER A 101 16.99 13.67 -11.65
C SER A 101 17.01 12.42 -10.77
N MET A 102 17.74 12.50 -9.65
CA MET A 102 17.73 11.49 -8.59
C MET A 102 16.31 11.19 -8.10
N GLU A 103 15.49 12.23 -7.91
CA GLU A 103 14.14 12.09 -7.36
C GLU A 103 13.23 11.32 -8.31
N MET A 104 13.32 11.58 -9.61
CA MET A 104 12.59 10.83 -10.64
C MET A 104 13.03 9.37 -10.71
N ARG A 105 14.34 9.07 -10.64
CA ARG A 105 14.81 7.67 -10.62
C ARG A 105 14.33 6.92 -9.39
N CYS A 106 14.45 7.55 -8.22
CA CYS A 106 14.00 7.00 -6.96
C CYS A 106 12.49 6.65 -7.02
N GLN A 107 11.66 7.62 -7.44
CA GLN A 107 10.23 7.41 -7.50
C GLN A 107 9.82 6.41 -8.60
N ALA A 108 10.55 6.37 -9.72
CA ALA A 108 10.33 5.38 -10.77
C ALA A 108 10.66 3.95 -10.29
N ALA A 109 11.68 3.79 -9.46
CA ALA A 109 11.99 2.49 -8.85
C ALA A 109 10.86 2.05 -7.90
N ILE A 110 10.41 2.93 -7.01
CA ILE A 110 9.27 2.65 -6.10
C ILE A 110 8.03 2.25 -6.90
N ALA A 111 7.64 3.07 -7.89
CA ALA A 111 6.46 2.80 -8.72
C ALA A 111 6.61 1.50 -9.54
N SER A 112 7.83 1.13 -9.96
CA SER A 112 8.08 -0.16 -10.61
C SER A 112 7.80 -1.35 -9.68
N GLY A 113 8.14 -1.21 -8.39
CA GLY A 113 7.82 -2.18 -7.35
C GLY A 113 6.32 -2.29 -7.08
N GLU A 114 5.65 -1.15 -6.86
CA GLU A 114 4.19 -1.10 -6.62
C GLU A 114 3.39 -1.67 -7.79
N LEU A 115 3.83 -1.42 -9.03
CA LEU A 115 3.23 -1.97 -10.24
C LEU A 115 3.65 -3.42 -10.54
N GLU A 116 4.53 -4.03 -9.74
CA GLU A 116 5.14 -5.34 -10.00
C GLU A 116 5.68 -5.48 -11.44
N ALA A 117 6.39 -4.43 -11.88
CA ALA A 117 6.82 -4.26 -13.26
C ALA A 117 8.01 -5.18 -13.61
N LYS A 118 7.79 -6.49 -13.79
CA LYS A 118 8.84 -7.47 -14.15
C LYS A 118 9.69 -7.07 -15.36
N VAL A 119 9.12 -6.32 -16.30
CA VAL A 119 9.83 -5.79 -17.49
C VAL A 119 10.92 -4.75 -17.14
N ALA A 120 10.86 -4.14 -15.96
CA ALA A 120 11.83 -3.18 -15.46
C ALA A 120 13.02 -3.84 -14.74
N LEU A 121 12.97 -5.16 -14.51
CA LEU A 121 13.97 -5.88 -13.73
C LEU A 121 15.42 -5.64 -14.21
N PRO A 122 15.75 -5.70 -15.52
CA PRO A 122 17.11 -5.42 -15.98
C PRO A 122 17.60 -4.01 -15.66
N ASP A 123 16.70 -3.01 -15.71
CA ASP A 123 17.03 -1.62 -15.42
C ASP A 123 17.20 -1.38 -13.92
N LEU A 124 16.34 -1.99 -13.10
CA LEU A 124 16.45 -1.97 -11.64
C LEU A 124 17.76 -2.62 -11.17
N LEU A 125 18.17 -3.75 -11.74
CA LEU A 125 19.44 -4.39 -11.38
C LEU A 125 20.65 -3.46 -11.63
N MET A 126 20.59 -2.58 -12.64
CA MET A 126 21.64 -1.57 -12.84
C MET A 126 21.62 -0.48 -11.77
N LEU A 127 20.44 -0.10 -11.26
CA LEU A 127 20.27 0.93 -10.24
C LEU A 127 20.76 0.50 -8.84
N LEU A 128 21.04 -0.78 -8.60
CA LEU A 128 21.75 -1.22 -7.40
C LEU A 128 23.16 -0.62 -7.28
N SER A 129 23.71 -0.08 -8.37
CA SER A 129 24.98 0.65 -8.39
C SER A 129 24.80 2.17 -8.58
N ASP A 130 23.59 2.70 -8.39
CA ASP A 130 23.36 4.15 -8.50
C ASP A 130 24.21 4.92 -7.48
N PRO A 131 24.79 6.08 -7.83
CA PRO A 131 25.57 6.88 -6.89
C PRO A 131 24.77 7.32 -5.66
N GLU A 132 23.45 7.51 -5.81
CA GLU A 132 22.59 8.03 -4.76
C GLU A 132 21.95 6.88 -3.96
N GLN A 133 22.25 6.81 -2.67
CA GLN A 133 21.70 5.79 -1.77
C GLN A 133 20.15 5.71 -1.78
N PRO A 134 19.40 6.84 -1.83
CA PRO A 134 17.94 6.76 -1.93
C PRO A 134 17.44 5.96 -3.14
N VAL A 135 18.14 6.04 -4.28
CA VAL A 135 17.79 5.28 -5.49
C VAL A 135 18.08 3.79 -5.30
N ARG A 136 19.20 3.45 -4.64
CA ARG A 136 19.54 2.06 -4.32
C ARG A 136 18.51 1.44 -3.35
N MET A 137 18.11 2.18 -2.32
CA MET A 137 17.06 1.74 -1.37
C MET A 137 15.71 1.52 -2.06
N ALA A 138 15.29 2.46 -2.91
CA ALA A 138 14.09 2.31 -3.73
C ALA A 138 14.15 1.09 -4.66
N THR A 139 15.34 0.80 -5.20
CA THR A 139 15.59 -0.36 -6.05
C THR A 139 15.49 -1.66 -5.25
N ILE A 140 16.08 -1.73 -4.05
CA ILE A 140 15.98 -2.89 -3.15
C ILE A 140 14.51 -3.20 -2.84
N PHE A 141 13.73 -2.17 -2.48
CA PHE A 141 12.28 -2.29 -2.29
C PHE A 141 11.58 -2.85 -3.54
N ALA A 142 11.87 -2.28 -4.71
CA ALA A 142 11.24 -2.69 -5.97
C ALA A 142 11.54 -4.14 -6.33
N LEU A 143 12.78 -4.58 -6.12
CA LEU A 143 13.18 -5.98 -6.31
C LEU A 143 12.40 -6.89 -5.35
N GLY A 144 12.25 -6.48 -4.08
CA GLY A 144 11.37 -7.09 -3.07
C GLY A 144 9.96 -7.41 -3.57
N ARG A 145 9.32 -6.39 -4.16
CA ARG A 145 7.96 -6.49 -4.68
C ARG A 145 7.85 -7.32 -5.97
N ILE A 146 8.82 -7.19 -6.88
CA ILE A 146 8.80 -7.86 -8.19
C ILE A 146 9.11 -9.35 -8.07
N GLY A 147 10.08 -9.68 -7.21
CA GLY A 147 10.55 -11.03 -6.96
C GLY A 147 11.14 -11.74 -8.19
N GLY A 148 11.26 -13.06 -8.07
CA GLY A 148 11.88 -13.91 -9.09
C GLY A 148 13.37 -14.14 -8.84
N LYS A 149 13.92 -15.14 -9.54
CA LYS A 149 15.28 -15.64 -9.29
C LYS A 149 16.36 -14.54 -9.36
N ASP A 150 16.32 -13.70 -10.39
CA ASP A 150 17.34 -12.67 -10.56
C ASP A 150 17.25 -11.57 -9.49
N ALA A 151 16.04 -11.26 -9.00
CA ALA A 151 15.84 -10.33 -7.89
C ALA A 151 16.39 -10.92 -6.57
N VAL A 152 16.12 -12.20 -6.31
CA VAL A 152 16.63 -12.93 -5.13
C VAL A 152 18.15 -12.97 -5.14
N ASP A 153 18.75 -13.37 -6.26
CA ASP A 153 20.22 -13.47 -6.39
C ASP A 153 20.88 -12.07 -6.18
N ALA A 154 20.24 -11.00 -6.66
CA ALA A 154 20.71 -9.63 -6.46
C ALA A 154 20.58 -9.16 -5.00
N LEU A 155 19.44 -9.38 -4.35
CA LEU A 155 19.22 -9.00 -2.96
C LEU A 155 20.15 -9.76 -2.00
N GLN A 156 20.42 -11.04 -2.25
CA GLN A 156 21.42 -11.81 -1.49
C GLN A 156 22.82 -11.21 -1.60
N THR A 157 23.15 -10.65 -2.77
CA THR A 157 24.43 -9.96 -2.96
C THR A 157 24.47 -8.66 -2.16
N VAL A 158 23.38 -7.88 -2.16
CA VAL A 158 23.26 -6.64 -1.37
C VAL A 158 23.36 -6.92 0.14
N MET A 159 22.73 -7.99 0.62
CA MET A 159 22.72 -8.40 2.03
C MET A 159 24.12 -8.71 2.59
N ILE A 160 25.06 -9.13 1.74
CA ILE A 160 26.46 -9.43 2.12
C ILE A 160 27.37 -8.20 1.89
N GLY A 161 26.81 -7.10 1.40
CA GLY A 161 27.51 -5.85 1.15
C GLY A 161 27.97 -5.11 2.42
N ASP A 162 28.71 -4.03 2.22
CA ASP A 162 29.28 -3.22 3.32
C ASP A 162 28.28 -2.22 3.93
N ASP A 163 27.22 -1.85 3.20
CA ASP A 163 26.22 -0.88 3.66
C ASP A 163 25.16 -1.58 4.51
N ALA A 164 25.15 -1.29 5.81
CA ALA A 164 24.29 -1.96 6.78
C ALA A 164 22.79 -1.64 6.58
N GLU A 165 22.46 -0.45 6.06
CA GLU A 165 21.07 -0.04 5.83
C GLU A 165 20.52 -0.77 4.60
N GLU A 166 21.30 -0.83 3.52
CA GLU A 166 20.95 -1.60 2.32
C GLU A 166 20.88 -3.10 2.61
N ALA A 167 21.80 -3.63 3.43
CA ALA A 167 21.78 -5.04 3.81
C ALA A 167 20.53 -5.41 4.61
N ALA A 168 20.14 -4.58 5.58
CA ALA A 168 18.91 -4.78 6.35
C ALA A 168 17.65 -4.66 5.48
N ALA A 169 17.62 -3.70 4.54
CA ALA A 169 16.52 -3.58 3.59
C ALA A 169 16.42 -4.79 2.66
N ALA A 170 17.55 -5.35 2.22
CA ALA A 170 17.58 -6.53 1.38
C ALA A 170 17.13 -7.79 2.14
N GLU A 171 17.50 -7.92 3.42
CA GLU A 171 17.02 -8.99 4.30
C GLU A 171 15.49 -8.94 4.43
N LEU A 172 14.93 -7.78 4.78
CA LEU A 172 13.48 -7.58 4.86
C LEU A 172 12.77 -7.92 3.55
N ALA A 173 13.31 -7.45 2.42
CA ALA A 173 12.74 -7.74 1.10
C ALA A 173 12.71 -9.24 0.79
N LEU A 174 13.75 -9.99 1.18
CA LEU A 174 13.82 -11.45 1.02
C LEU A 174 12.86 -12.18 1.97
N GLU A 175 12.72 -11.72 3.21
CA GLU A 175 11.76 -12.26 4.18
C GLU A 175 10.32 -12.09 3.69
N GLU A 176 9.94 -10.90 3.25
CA GLU A 176 8.62 -10.62 2.68
C GLU A 176 8.35 -11.51 1.47
N MET A 177 9.30 -11.63 0.54
CA MET A 177 9.17 -12.55 -0.59
C MET A 177 8.92 -13.99 -0.14
N SER A 178 9.68 -14.47 0.85
CA SER A 178 9.54 -15.83 1.34
C SER A 178 8.18 -16.08 1.99
N PHE A 179 7.67 -15.11 2.74
CA PHE A 179 6.36 -15.20 3.39
C PHE A 179 5.23 -15.35 2.37
N TYR A 180 5.28 -14.62 1.24
CA TYR A 180 4.27 -14.73 0.19
C TYR A 180 4.50 -15.88 -0.81
N ALA A 181 5.72 -16.43 -0.87
CA ALA A 181 6.07 -17.52 -1.78
C ALA A 181 5.81 -18.92 -1.21
N ASP A 182 5.63 -19.05 0.10
CA ASP A 182 5.33 -20.31 0.77
C ASP A 182 3.83 -20.64 0.67
N PRO A 183 3.43 -21.70 -0.06
CA PRO A 183 2.03 -22.14 -0.14
C PRO A 183 1.44 -22.55 1.23
N ASP A 184 2.31 -22.86 2.20
CA ASP A 184 1.96 -23.28 3.55
C ASP A 184 2.15 -22.16 4.58
N ALA A 185 2.54 -20.93 4.16
CA ALA A 185 2.54 -19.76 5.03
C ALA A 185 1.09 -19.42 5.41
N VAL A 186 0.68 -19.98 6.55
CA VAL A 186 -0.52 -19.75 7.34
C VAL A 186 -1.53 -18.84 6.64
N SER A 187 -2.56 -19.47 6.05
CA SER A 187 -3.80 -18.78 5.74
C SER A 187 -4.22 -17.97 6.97
N LEU A 188 -4.03 -16.64 6.91
CA LEU A 188 -4.58 -15.69 7.88
C LEU A 188 -6.13 -15.69 7.87
N PHE A 189 -6.71 -16.45 6.94
CA PHE A 189 -8.12 -16.76 6.81
C PHE A 189 -8.36 -18.27 6.79
N ASP A 190 -7.70 -19.05 7.66
CA ASP A 190 -8.27 -20.36 8.01
C ASP A 190 -9.48 -20.09 8.92
N GLU A 191 -10.67 -19.99 8.31
CA GLU A 191 -11.97 -20.05 8.97
C GLU A 191 -12.21 -21.45 9.58
N ARG A 192 -11.25 -21.95 10.36
CA ARG A 192 -11.34 -23.22 11.08
C ARG A 192 -11.00 -23.11 12.56
N LEU A 193 -11.07 -21.89 13.11
CA LEU A 193 -11.28 -21.68 14.54
C LEU A 193 -12.76 -21.50 14.84
N ASP A 194 -13.59 -22.43 14.36
CA ASP A 194 -14.90 -22.70 14.93
C ASP A 194 -15.05 -24.23 14.98
N GLU A 195 -15.56 -24.70 16.11
CA GLU A 195 -15.60 -26.08 16.63
C GLU A 195 -14.38 -26.45 17.52
N ASP A 196 -14.68 -26.62 18.80
CA ASP A 196 -13.85 -27.14 19.90
C ASP A 196 -13.20 -26.13 20.86
N ALA A 197 -13.78 -24.93 20.99
CA ALA A 197 -13.71 -24.19 22.25
C ALA A 197 -14.91 -24.59 23.12
N ASP A 198 -14.78 -25.72 23.85
CA ASP A 198 -15.65 -26.08 24.97
C ASP A 198 -15.63 -24.94 25.99
N TRP A 199 -16.59 -24.02 25.88
CA TRP A 199 -16.94 -23.02 26.89
C TRP A 199 -17.96 -23.58 27.88
N ASP A 200 -17.77 -24.83 28.30
CA ASP A 200 -18.46 -25.38 29.47
C ASP A 200 -17.69 -24.95 30.74
N ASP A 201 -17.77 -23.66 31.07
CA ASP A 201 -17.66 -23.19 32.44
C ASP A 201 -18.19 -21.74 32.48
N ASP A 202 -19.51 -21.59 32.55
CA ASP A 202 -20.16 -20.34 32.97
C ASP A 202 -20.24 -20.36 34.51
N PRO A 203 -19.39 -19.63 35.26
CA PRO A 203 -19.39 -19.67 36.70
C PRO A 203 -20.25 -18.55 37.31
N LEU A 204 -21.30 -18.07 36.62
CA LEU A 204 -22.13 -16.96 37.12
C LEU A 204 -23.65 -17.15 36.98
N ASP A 205 -24.17 -18.37 36.80
CA ASP A 205 -25.62 -18.66 36.82
C ASP A 205 -26.16 -19.17 38.18
N ASP A 206 -25.66 -18.64 39.30
CA ASP A 206 -25.97 -19.20 40.63
C ASP A 206 -26.66 -18.23 41.61
N TRP A 207 -27.31 -17.16 41.12
CA TRP A 207 -27.91 -16.15 42.02
C TRP A 207 -29.33 -15.68 41.71
N TYR A 208 -30.14 -16.44 40.98
CA TYR A 208 -31.59 -16.29 41.08
C TYR A 208 -32.32 -17.63 41.06
N ASP A 209 -33.24 -17.76 42.01
CA ASP A 209 -34.33 -18.73 42.09
C ASP A 209 -34.02 -20.10 42.69
N ASN A 210 -34.05 -20.13 44.03
CA ASN A 210 -34.73 -21.24 44.69
C ASN A 210 -35.90 -20.67 45.50
N ASP A 211 -37.10 -20.93 44.99
CA ASP A 211 -38.40 -20.70 45.59
C ASP A 211 -38.47 -21.28 47.00
N ASP A 212 -38.92 -20.47 47.96
CA ASP A 212 -39.68 -20.97 49.10
C ASP A 212 -41.02 -20.22 49.16
N LEU A 213 -41.98 -20.79 48.45
CA LEU A 213 -43.40 -20.58 48.66
C LEU A 213 -43.80 -21.19 50.01
N ASP A 214 -43.96 -20.35 51.05
CA ASP A 214 -44.83 -20.69 52.19
C ASP A 214 -45.89 -19.59 52.37
N LEU A 215 -46.97 -19.72 51.59
CA LEU A 215 -48.24 -19.05 51.86
C LEU A 215 -48.99 -19.82 52.96
N GLY A 216 -48.54 -19.62 54.20
CA GLY A 216 -49.24 -20.01 55.42
C GLY A 216 -50.34 -19.02 55.77
N ASN A 217 -51.51 -19.55 56.06
CA ASN A 217 -52.81 -18.89 56.01
C ASN A 217 -53.33 -18.59 57.45
N TYR A 218 -54.18 -17.56 57.57
CA TYR A 218 -55.17 -17.25 58.63
C TYR A 218 -54.81 -16.43 59.90
N GLU A 219 -55.38 -15.21 59.91
CA GLU A 219 -56.27 -14.56 60.92
C GLU A 219 -55.96 -14.66 62.43
N GLU A 220 -55.75 -13.50 63.09
CA GLU A 220 -56.75 -12.75 63.89
C GLU A 220 -56.27 -11.31 64.17
#